data_AF-A0AAJ1UJR8-F1
#
_entry.id   AF-A0AAJ1UJR8-F1
#
_cell.length_a   1.000
_cell.length_b   1.000
_cell.length_c   1.000
_cell.angle_alpha   90.00
_cell.angle_beta   90.00
_cell.angle_gamma   90.00
#
_symmetry.space_group_name_H-M   'P 1'
#
loop_
_entity.id
_entity.type
_entity.pdbx_description
1 polymer ?
#
loop_
_entity_poly.entity_id
_entity_poly.type
_entity_poly.pdbx_seq_one_letter_code
_entity_poly.pdbx_strand_id
1 'polypeptide(L)'
;VILGFIFVACQAAEYHHAYTELNLKFNSGAYGSLFYMLTGFHGFHVILGATMLTVILIRLMRGHFRPDHHFGFEGAAWYWHFVDVVWLGLYLFVYWF
;
A
#
# COMPACT_ATOMS: atom_id res chain seq x y z
N VAL A 1 -10.21 -2.42 -4.52
CA VAL A 1 -9.22 -2.96 -5.51
C VAL A 1 -8.61 -1.85 -6.36
N ILE A 2 -9.37 -1.21 -7.26
CA ILE A 2 -8.82 -0.20 -8.20
C ILE A 2 -8.08 0.95 -7.49
N LEU A 3 -8.67 1.50 -6.44
CA LEU A 3 -8.06 2.58 -5.64
C LEU A 3 -6.69 2.18 -5.05
N GLY A 4 -6.50 0.90 -4.72
CA GLY A 4 -5.21 0.39 -4.24
C GLY A 4 -4.12 0.44 -5.31
N PHE A 5 -4.45 0.12 -6.55
CA PHE A 5 -3.51 0.23 -7.67
C PHE A 5 -3.24 1.70 -8.06
N ILE A 6 -4.26 2.56 -7.96
CA ILE A 6 -4.08 4.01 -8.13
C ILE A 6 -3.10 4.54 -7.09
N PHE A 7 -3.25 4.14 -5.83
CA PHE A 7 -2.32 4.53 -4.77
C PHE A 7 -0.87 4.15 -5.11
N VAL A 8 -0.63 2.92 -5.56
CA VAL A 8 0.71 2.46 -5.97
C VAL A 8 1.26 3.28 -7.15
N ALA A 9 0.41 3.64 -8.12
CA ALA A 9 0.81 4.49 -9.24
C ALA A 9 1.18 5.91 -8.78
N CYS A 10 0.41 6.50 -7.86
CA CYS A 10 0.75 7.78 -7.23
C CYS A 10 2.07 7.70 -6.47
N GLN A 11 2.31 6.63 -5.70
CA GLN A 11 3.56 6.42 -4.97
C GLN A 11 4.77 6.32 -5.92
N ALA A 12 4.61 5.66 -7.06
CA ALA A 12 5.67 5.58 -8.07
C ALA A 12 5.96 6.95 -8.72
N ALA A 13 4.91 7.74 -9.00
CA ALA A 13 5.06 9.09 -9.53
C ALA A 13 5.77 10.02 -8.52
N GLU A 14 5.42 9.89 -7.24
CA GLU A 14 6.08 10.60 -6.16
C GLU A 14 7.56 10.25 -6.06
N TYR A 15 7.92 8.95 -6.10
CA TYR A 15 9.32 8.55 -6.08
C TYR A 15 10.11 9.09 -7.27
N HIS A 16 9.50 9.12 -8.45
CA HIS A 16 10.13 9.73 -9.62
C HIS A 16 10.39 11.23 -9.40
N HIS A 17 9.38 11.97 -8.92
CA HIS A 17 9.51 13.39 -8.63
C HIS A 17 10.54 13.67 -7.51
N ALA A 18 10.51 12.89 -6.42
CA ALA A 18 11.46 13.01 -5.31
C ALA A 18 12.90 12.77 -5.75
N TYR A 19 13.12 11.77 -6.62
CA TYR A 19 14.45 11.44 -7.11
C TYR A 19 14.98 12.46 -8.13
N THR A 20 14.12 12.95 -9.02
CA THR A 20 14.52 13.81 -10.15
C THR A 20 14.53 15.30 -9.82
N GLU A 21 13.48 15.80 -9.15
CA GLU A 21 13.30 17.23 -8.90
C GLU A 21 13.83 17.65 -7.53
N LEU A 22 13.59 16.84 -6.50
CA LEU A 22 14.02 17.16 -5.13
C LEU A 22 15.45 16.67 -4.81
N ASN A 23 16.08 15.90 -5.71
CA ASN A 23 17.35 15.20 -5.47
C ASN A 23 17.37 14.39 -4.16
N LEU A 24 16.19 13.95 -3.71
CA LEU A 24 16.03 13.10 -2.56
C LEU A 24 16.32 11.67 -3.00
N LYS A 25 17.55 11.22 -2.80
CA LYS A 25 18.00 9.88 -3.13
C LYS A 25 18.10 9.05 -1.86
N PHE A 26 18.17 7.74 -2.03
CA PHE A 26 18.41 6.80 -0.93
C PHE A 26 19.71 7.13 -0.16
N ASN A 27 20.71 7.72 -0.83
CA ASN A 27 21.98 8.12 -0.23
C ASN A 27 22.03 9.59 0.22
N SER A 28 20.93 10.35 0.15
CA SER A 28 20.87 11.77 0.56
C SER A 28 20.84 11.95 2.09
N GLY A 29 21.50 11.07 2.84
CA GLY A 29 21.54 11.05 4.29
C GLY A 29 20.42 10.21 4.94
N ALA A 30 20.30 10.33 6.27
CA ALA A 30 19.40 9.51 7.07
C ALA A 30 17.91 9.71 6.71
N TYR A 31 17.50 10.93 6.36
CA TYR A 31 16.12 11.21 5.99
C TYR A 31 15.74 10.52 4.67
N GLY A 32 16.59 10.62 3.63
CA GLY A 32 16.34 9.96 2.34
C GLY A 32 16.25 8.44 2.46
N SER A 33 17.15 7.81 3.22
CA SER A 33 17.11 6.35 3.41
C SER A 33 15.89 5.89 4.21
N LEU A 34 15.50 6.63 5.27
CA LEU A 34 14.30 6.33 6.06
C LEU A 34 13.02 6.56 5.25
N PHE A 35 12.95 7.62 4.46
CA PHE A 35 11.82 7.92 3.58
C PHE A 35 11.52 6.73 2.65
N TYR A 36 12.51 6.31 1.85
CA TYR A 36 12.32 5.22 0.90
C TYR A 36 12.14 3.85 1.57
N MET A 37 12.77 3.61 2.72
CA MET A 37 12.59 2.34 3.44
C MET A 37 11.18 2.22 4.02
N LEU A 38 10.70 3.26 4.74
CA LEU A 38 9.39 3.25 5.39
C LEU A 38 8.26 3.26 4.37
N THR A 39 8.28 4.21 3.43
CA THR A 39 7.24 4.32 2.41
C THR A 39 7.31 3.18 1.39
N GLY A 40 8.50 2.67 1.09
CA GLY A 40 8.70 1.60 0.10
C GLY A 40 8.26 0.24 0.63
N PHE A 41 8.62 -0.08 1.87
CA PHE A 41 8.13 -1.30 2.54
C PHE A 41 6.61 -1.27 2.73
N HIS A 42 6.06 -0.10 3.04
CA HIS A 42 4.62 0.08 3.08
C HIS A 42 3.98 -0.10 1.69
N GLY A 43 4.53 0.51 0.64
CA GLY A 43 4.06 0.34 -0.73
C GLY A 43 4.05 -1.12 -1.18
N PHE A 44 5.04 -1.92 -0.74
CA PHE A 44 5.04 -3.38 -0.95
C PHE A 44 3.83 -4.06 -0.29
N HIS A 45 3.47 -3.70 0.95
CA HIS A 45 2.28 -4.22 1.63
C HIS A 45 0.99 -3.83 0.90
N VAL A 46 0.91 -2.61 0.36
CA VAL A 46 -0.24 -2.16 -0.44
C VAL A 46 -0.37 -3.03 -1.70
N ILE A 47 0.72 -3.35 -2.40
CA ILE A 47 0.68 -4.21 -3.59
C ILE A 47 0.21 -5.63 -3.23
N LEU A 48 0.73 -6.20 -2.13
CA LEU A 48 0.29 -7.51 -1.64
C LEU A 48 -1.21 -7.49 -1.29
N GLY A 49 -1.66 -6.47 -0.55
CA GLY A 49 -3.06 -6.31 -0.18
C GLY A 49 -3.97 -6.16 -1.41
N ALA A 50 -3.54 -5.40 -2.41
CA ALA A 50 -4.33 -5.15 -3.62
C ALA A 50 -4.46 -6.45 -4.44
N THR A 51 -3.39 -7.25 -4.48
CA THR A 51 -3.39 -8.57 -5.10
C THR A 51 -4.32 -9.54 -4.36
N MET A 52 -4.25 -9.60 -3.02
CA MET A 52 -5.15 -10.43 -2.20
C MET A 52 -6.61 -10.05 -2.42
N LEU A 53 -6.94 -8.75 -2.39
CA LEU A 53 -8.30 -8.27 -2.65
C LEU A 53 -8.76 -8.58 -4.08
N THR A 54 -7.86 -8.52 -5.07
CA THR A 54 -8.18 -8.90 -6.46
C THR A 54 -8.53 -10.38 -6.55
N VAL A 55 -7.73 -11.25 -5.93
CA VAL A 55 -7.98 -12.70 -5.90
C VAL A 55 -9.30 -13.01 -5.21
N ILE A 56 -9.57 -12.37 -4.06
CA ILE A 56 -10.84 -12.54 -3.33
C ILE A 56 -12.03 -12.04 -4.16
N LEU A 57 -11.91 -10.89 -4.83
CA LEU A 57 -12.95 -10.36 -5.71
C LEU A 57 -13.28 -11.35 -6.84
N ILE A 58 -12.26 -11.91 -7.51
CA ILE A 58 -12.46 -12.92 -8.56
C ILE A 58 -13.15 -14.17 -7.98
N ARG A 59 -12.73 -14.65 -6.81
CA ARG A 59 -13.37 -15.81 -6.15
C ARG A 59 -14.82 -15.52 -5.74
N LEU A 60 -15.13 -14.29 -5.34
CA LEU A 60 -16.48 -13.84 -5.00
C LEU A 60 -17.37 -13.82 -6.24
N MET A 61 -16.88 -13.28 -7.36
CA MET A 61 -17.60 -13.27 -8.64
C MET A 61 -17.88 -14.68 -9.17
N ARG A 62 -17.01 -15.66 -8.85
CA ARG A 62 -17.19 -17.08 -9.19
C ARG A 62 -18.09 -17.84 -8.19
N GLY A 63 -18.64 -17.17 -7.18
CA GLY A 63 -19.57 -17.78 -6.21
C GLY A 63 -18.91 -18.75 -5.22
N HIS A 64 -17.60 -18.65 -5.01
CA HIS A 64 -16.86 -19.58 -4.13
C HIS A 64 -17.04 -19.31 -2.63
N PHE A 65 -17.83 -18.31 -2.24
CA PHE A 65 -18.08 -17.96 -0.84
C PHE A 65 -19.56 -18.13 -0.52
N ARG A 66 -19.84 -18.73 0.64
CA ARG A 66 -21.16 -18.77 1.24
C ARG A 66 -21.17 -17.82 2.46
N PRO A 67 -22.32 -17.23 2.83
CA PRO A 67 -22.41 -16.25 3.92
C PRO A 67 -21.88 -16.77 5.27
N ASP A 68 -21.95 -18.09 5.49
CA ASP A 68 -21.48 -18.79 6.68
C ASP A 68 -19.98 -19.12 6.65
N HIS A 69 -19.32 -19.07 5.49
CA HIS A 69 -17.93 -19.47 5.30
C HIS A 69 -17.17 -18.46 4.42
N HIS A 70 -16.85 -17.30 4.99
CA HIS A 70 -16.25 -16.15 4.29
C HIS A 70 -14.96 -15.61 4.95
N PHE A 71 -14.31 -16.43 5.79
CA PHE A 71 -13.07 -16.07 6.50
C PHE A 71 -11.96 -15.53 5.57
N GLY A 72 -11.82 -16.09 4.36
CA GLY A 72 -10.84 -15.61 3.39
C GLY A 72 -11.09 -14.17 2.91
N PHE A 73 -12.36 -13.74 2.86
CA PHE A 73 -12.72 -12.36 2.56
C PHE A 73 -12.44 -11.45 3.76
N GLU A 74 -12.86 -11.86 4.96
CA GLU A 74 -12.60 -11.09 6.19
C GLU A 74 -11.11 -10.88 6.41
N GLY A 75 -10.29 -11.92 6.28
CA GLY A 75 -8.84 -11.82 6.45
C GLY A 75 -8.19 -10.84 5.47
N ALA A 76 -8.62 -10.85 4.21
CA ALA A 76 -8.11 -9.89 3.21
C ALA A 76 -8.57 -8.45 3.50
N ALA A 77 -9.80 -8.26 3.99
CA ALA A 77 -10.32 -6.96 4.40
C ALA A 77 -9.55 -6.41 5.62
N TRP A 78 -9.33 -7.23 6.65
CA TRP A 78 -8.54 -6.86 7.82
C TRP A 78 -7.11 -6.50 7.47
N TYR A 79 -6.46 -7.28 6.59
CA TYR A 79 -5.13 -6.95 6.09
C TYR A 79 -5.13 -5.58 5.39
N TRP A 80 -6.11 -5.31 4.54
CA TRP A 80 -6.20 -4.03 3.83
C TRP A 80 -6.38 -2.85 4.79
N HIS A 81 -7.28 -2.95 5.77
CA HIS A 81 -7.49 -1.90 6.76
C HIS A 81 -6.28 -1.68 7.67
N PHE A 82 -5.57 -2.75 8.03
CA PHE A 82 -4.32 -2.62 8.78
C PHE A 82 -3.28 -1.81 8.00
N VAL A 83 -3.10 -2.12 6.71
CA VAL A 83 -2.19 -1.37 5.84
C VAL A 83 -2.62 0.10 5.77
N ASP A 84 -3.90 0.39 5.58
CA ASP A 84 -4.43 1.78 5.55
C ASP A 84 -4.10 2.58 6.82
N VAL A 85 -4.27 1.99 8.00
CA VAL A 85 -3.93 2.63 9.28
C VAL A 85 -2.44 2.93 9.40
N VAL A 86 -1.57 2.03 8.93
CA VAL A 86 -0.12 2.28 8.91
C VAL A 86 0.22 3.47 7.99
N TRP A 87 -0.51 3.62 6.87
CA TRP A 87 -0.31 4.75 5.97
C TRP A 87 -0.65 6.09 6.63
N LEU A 88 -1.74 6.17 7.39
CA LEU A 88 -2.10 7.39 8.12
C LEU A 88 -0.99 7.81 9.10
N GLY A 89 -0.35 6.84 9.75
CA GLY A 89 0.82 7.08 10.59
C GLY A 89 2.00 7.62 9.78
N LEU A 90 2.37 6.96 8.68
CA LEU A 90 3.46 7.41 7.80
C LEU A 90 3.21 8.81 7.25
N TYR A 91 1.98 9.09 6.80
CA TYR A 91 1.60 10.41 6.30
C TYR A 91 1.87 11.51 7.34
N LEU A 92 1.44 11.28 8.58
CA LEU A 92 1.65 12.23 9.67
C LEU A 92 3.14 12.48 9.97
N PHE A 93 3.96 11.44 10.03
CA PHE A 93 5.36 11.59 10.45
C PHE A 93 6.36 11.93 9.34
N VAL A 94 6.03 11.62 8.09
CA VAL A 94 6.94 11.82 6.94
C VAL A 94 6.62 13.12 6.20
N TYR A 95 5.35 13.51 6.13
CA TYR A 95 4.89 14.64 5.32
C TYR A 95 4.41 15.84 6.14
N TRP A 96 3.75 15.60 7.28
CA TRP A 96 3.17 16.68 8.07
C TRP A 96 4.15 17.28 9.08
N PHE A 97 4.83 16.43 9.84
CA PHE A 97 5.88 16.83 10.78
C PHE A 97 7.23 17.00 10.08
#